data_AF-A0A819MJA1-F1
#
_entry.id   AF-A0A819MJA1-F1
#
_cell.length_a   1.000
_cell.length_b   1.000
_cell.length_c   1.000
_cell.angle_alpha   90.00
_cell.angle_beta   90.00
_cell.angle_gamma   90.00
#
_symmetry.space_group_name_H-M   'P 1'
#
loop_
_entity.id
_entity.type
_entity.pdbx_description
1 polymer ?
#
loop_
_entity_poly.entity_id
_entity_poly.type
_entity_poly.pdbx_seq_one_letter_code
_entity_poly.pdbx_strand_id
1 'polypeptide(L)'
;QCNQIIQKLTLADLDRILYDGKGFYVYLILDYGKFFYCGNHEQISILDKIRLFNQLKHTFYNNLKQGNWLMEYIVNRLTILQNTKQVFSFFF
;
A
#
# COMPACT_ATOMS: atom_id res chain seq x y z
N GLN A 1 -4.16 7.85 17.83
CA GLN A 1 -4.50 8.59 16.60
C GLN A 1 -5.10 7.69 15.52
N CYS A 2 -4.48 6.57 15.11
CA CYS A 2 -5.04 5.68 14.06
C CYS A 2 -6.49 5.24 14.30
N ASN A 3 -6.84 4.82 15.51
CA ASN A 3 -8.19 4.32 15.81
C ASN A 3 -9.29 5.37 15.55
N GLN A 4 -9.00 6.67 15.71
CA GLN A 4 -9.96 7.75 15.45
C GLN A 4 -10.19 7.99 13.95
N ILE A 5 -9.18 7.71 13.12
CA ILE A 5 -9.27 7.81 11.66
C ILE A 5 -10.02 6.60 11.12
N ILE A 6 -9.69 5.40 11.61
CA ILE A 6 -10.33 4.14 11.20
C ILE A 6 -11.82 4.13 11.52
N GLN A 7 -12.23 4.72 12.66
CA GLN A 7 -13.65 4.84 13.05
C GLN A 7 -14.49 5.66 12.06
N LYS A 8 -13.88 6.52 11.25
CA LYS A 8 -14.58 7.34 10.24
C LYS A 8 -14.63 6.68 8.87
N LEU A 9 -13.92 5.57 8.67
CA LEU A 9 -13.90 4.84 7.41
C LEU A 9 -15.12 3.93 7.30
N THR A 10 -15.75 3.93 6.14
CA THR A 10 -16.79 2.94 5.82
C THR A 10 -16.15 1.64 5.36
N LEU A 11 -16.94 0.55 5.33
CA LEU A 11 -16.49 -0.72 4.76
C LEU A 11 -16.05 -0.58 3.29
N ALA A 12 -16.73 0.26 2.52
CA ALA A 12 -16.37 0.56 1.14
C ALA A 12 -15.02 1.31 1.04
N ASP A 13 -14.73 2.21 1.98
CA ASP A 13 -13.42 2.88 2.03
C ASP A 13 -12.30 1.89 2.38
N LEU A 14 -12.57 0.94 3.28
CA LEU A 14 -11.60 -0.11 3.66
C LEU A 14 -11.31 -1.07 2.51
N ASP A 15 -12.34 -1.55 1.81
CA ASP A 15 -12.19 -2.40 0.63
C ASP A 15 -11.30 -1.73 -0.43
N ARG A 16 -11.45 -0.42 -0.58
CA ARG A 16 -10.70 0.40 -1.52
C ARG A 16 -9.25 0.69 -1.09
N ILE A 17 -9.00 0.79 0.21
CA ILE A 17 -7.63 0.92 0.74
C ILE A 17 -6.88 -0.41 0.56
N LEU A 18 -7.56 -1.52 0.86
CA LEU A 18 -6.94 -2.84 0.99
C LEU A 18 -6.87 -3.65 -0.30
N TYR A 19 -7.88 -3.57 -1.17
CA TYR A 19 -8.02 -4.43 -2.35
C TYR A 19 -8.18 -3.65 -3.65
N ASP A 20 -9.16 -2.75 -3.73
CA ASP A 20 -9.58 -2.13 -4.99
C ASP A 20 -8.93 -0.76 -5.26
N GLY A 21 -8.35 -0.60 -6.45
CA GLY A 21 -7.80 0.67 -6.91
C GLY A 21 -8.79 1.62 -7.58
N LYS A 22 -9.96 1.19 -8.12
CA LYS A 22 -10.65 1.76 -9.32
C LYS A 22 -9.83 2.79 -10.10
N GLY A 23 -9.34 2.38 -11.26
CA GLY A 23 -8.65 3.26 -12.20
C GLY A 23 -7.14 3.36 -11.99
N PHE A 24 -6.62 2.70 -10.94
CA PHE A 24 -5.18 2.55 -10.75
C PHE A 24 -4.66 1.26 -11.36
N TYR A 25 -3.48 1.36 -11.96
CA TYR A 25 -2.70 0.19 -12.33
C TYR A 25 -2.08 -0.42 -11.09
N VAL A 26 -1.95 -1.74 -11.13
CA VAL A 26 -1.30 -2.48 -10.06
C VAL A 26 0.18 -2.12 -9.99
N TYR A 27 0.72 -2.02 -8.78
CA TYR A 27 2.15 -1.76 -8.57
C TYR A 27 2.99 -2.87 -9.21
N LEU A 28 4.00 -2.45 -9.98
CA LEU A 28 4.93 -3.31 -10.70
C LEU A 28 6.30 -3.19 -10.06
N ILE A 29 6.90 -4.32 -9.73
CA ILE A 29 8.28 -4.40 -9.29
C ILE A 29 9.09 -5.07 -10.38
N LEU A 30 10.11 -4.36 -10.84
CA LEU A 30 11.13 -4.90 -11.73
C LEU A 30 11.73 -6.15 -11.09
N ASP A 31 11.83 -7.25 -11.84
CA ASP A 31 12.34 -8.56 -11.40
C ASP A 31 11.50 -9.33 -10.36
N TYR A 32 10.27 -8.88 -10.05
CA TYR A 32 9.30 -9.64 -9.24
C TYR A 32 7.98 -9.85 -9.97
N GLY A 33 7.50 -8.82 -10.68
CA GLY A 33 6.22 -8.85 -11.38
C GLY A 33 5.21 -7.86 -10.82
N LYS A 34 3.98 -7.96 -11.30
CA LYS A 34 2.85 -7.13 -10.87
C LYS A 34 2.20 -7.78 -9.66
N PHE A 35 1.73 -6.95 -8.74
CA PHE A 35 0.79 -7.41 -7.72
C PHE A 35 -0.53 -7.91 -8.35
N PHE A 36 -1.25 -8.74 -7.62
CA PHE A 36 -2.60 -9.18 -7.94
C PHE A 36 -3.64 -8.12 -7.56
N TYR A 37 -3.41 -7.41 -6.45
CA TYR A 37 -4.28 -6.34 -5.97
C TYR A 37 -3.57 -4.99 -6.03
N CYS A 38 -4.35 -3.94 -6.34
CA CYS A 38 -3.84 -2.58 -6.29
C CYS A 38 -3.61 -2.11 -4.86
N GLY A 39 -4.37 -2.67 -3.92
CA GLY A 39 -4.41 -2.27 -2.52
C GLY A 39 -3.26 -2.74 -1.64
N ASN A 40 -3.27 -2.26 -0.40
CA ASN A 40 -2.15 -2.45 0.53
C ASN A 40 -2.08 -3.88 1.10
N HIS A 41 -3.11 -4.70 0.91
CA HIS A 41 -3.16 -6.06 1.43
C HIS A 41 -1.99 -6.93 0.93
N GLU A 42 -1.67 -6.84 -0.35
CA GLU A 42 -0.59 -7.64 -0.94
C GLU A 42 0.80 -7.16 -0.52
N GLN A 43 0.96 -5.84 -0.41
CA GLN A 43 2.18 -5.23 0.12
C GLN A 43 2.46 -5.71 1.55
N ILE A 44 1.43 -5.73 2.40
CA ILE A 44 1.51 -6.23 3.77
C ILE A 44 1.88 -7.72 3.76
N SER A 45 1.23 -8.53 2.92
CA SER A 45 1.52 -9.97 2.82
C SER A 45 2.98 -10.25 2.45
N ILE A 46 3.55 -9.49 1.51
CA ILE A 46 4.95 -9.62 1.11
C ILE A 46 5.88 -9.16 2.24
N LEU A 47 5.59 -8.02 2.86
CA LEU A 47 6.36 -7.49 3.99
C LEU A 47 6.36 -8.44 5.18
N ASP A 48 5.23 -9.09 5.48
CA ASP A 48 5.13 -10.08 6.55
C ASP A 48 6.02 -11.29 6.27
N LYS A 49 6.05 -11.79 5.02
CA LYS A 49 6.97 -12.86 4.63
C LYS A 49 8.43 -12.43 4.77
N ILE A 50 8.78 -11.22 4.31
CA ILE A 50 10.15 -10.70 4.42
C ILE A 50 10.56 -10.57 5.89
N ARG A 51 9.66 -10.06 6.74
CA ARG A 51 9.87 -9.92 8.18
C ARG A 51 10.06 -11.27 8.87
N LEU A 52 9.18 -12.23 8.59
CA LEU A 52 9.21 -13.56 9.23
C LEU A 52 10.43 -14.38 8.82
N PHE A 53 10.83 -14.32 7.56
CA PHE A 53 11.94 -15.11 7.02
C PHE A 53 13.26 -14.32 6.90
N ASN A 54 13.29 -13.07 7.37
CA ASN A 54 14.42 -12.14 7.25
C ASN A 54 15.05 -12.11 5.84
N GLN A 55 14.22 -12.13 4.80
CA GLN A 55 14.66 -12.21 3.41
C GLN A 55 15.11 -10.85 2.88
N LEU A 56 16.24 -10.35 3.39
CA LEU A 56 16.83 -9.06 2.99
C LEU A 56 17.31 -9.02 1.53
N LYS A 57 17.31 -10.14 0.82
CA LYS A 57 17.64 -10.22 -0.61
C LYS A 57 16.39 -10.18 -1.51
N HIS A 58 15.19 -10.12 -0.93
CA HIS A 58 13.96 -10.11 -1.70
C HIS A 58 13.88 -8.85 -2.58
N THR A 59 13.47 -9.02 -3.84
CA THR A 59 13.41 -7.93 -4.84
C THR A 59 12.59 -6.74 -4.36
N PHE A 60 11.47 -7.01 -3.67
CA PHE A 60 10.65 -5.99 -3.00
C PHE A 60 11.43 -5.13 -2.00
N TYR A 61 12.28 -5.75 -1.17
CA TYR A 61 13.08 -5.03 -0.19
C TYR A 61 14.17 -4.18 -0.86
N ASN A 62 14.77 -4.68 -1.95
CA ASN A 62 15.70 -3.89 -2.75
C ASN A 62 15.01 -2.70 -3.43
N ASN A 63 13.78 -2.89 -3.94
CA ASN A 63 12.98 -1.80 -4.50
C ASN A 63 12.70 -0.70 -3.45
N LEU A 64 12.37 -1.08 -2.22
CA LEU A 64 12.20 -0.14 -1.10
C LEU A 64 13.48 0.61 -0.75
N LYS A 65 14.65 -0.02 -0.89
CA LYS A 65 15.94 0.65 -0.65
C LYS A 65 16.32 1.63 -1.75
N GLN A 66 15.92 1.35 -2.98
CA GLN A 66 16.34 2.12 -4.15
C GLN A 66 15.54 3.40 -4.36
N GLY A 67 14.32 3.48 -3.83
CA GLY A 67 13.52 4.69 -3.99
C GLY A 67 12.17 4.64 -3.29
N ASN A 68 11.44 5.75 -3.39
CA ASN A 68 10.20 6.00 -2.68
C ASN A 68 8.94 5.69 -3.50
N TRP A 69 9.09 5.00 -4.64
CA TRP A 69 8.00 4.76 -5.60
C TRP A 69 6.79 4.07 -4.99
N LEU A 70 6.99 3.14 -4.05
CA LEU A 70 5.88 2.49 -3.35
C LEU A 70 5.10 3.49 -2.48
N MET A 71 5.81 4.37 -1.77
CA MET A 71 5.20 5.39 -0.93
C MET A 71 4.44 6.40 -1.79
N GLU A 72 5.04 6.87 -2.89
CA GLU A 72 4.39 7.75 -3.86
C GLU A 72 3.14 7.11 -4.47
N TYR A 73 3.21 5.82 -4.83
CA TYR A 73 2.05 5.06 -5.33
C TYR A 73 0.92 4.99 -4.31
N ILE A 74 1.21 4.68 -3.04
CA ILE A 74 0.20 4.62 -1.96
C ILE A 74 -0.41 6.01 -1.73
N VAL A 75 0.42 7.05 -1.65
CA VAL A 75 -0.02 8.44 -1.44
C VAL A 75 -0.91 8.91 -2.59
N ASN A 76 -0.50 8.70 -3.83
CA ASN A 76 -1.26 9.10 -5.02
C ASN A 76 -2.62 8.38 -5.07
N ARG A 77 -2.69 7.13 -4.59
CA ARG A 77 -3.97 6.41 -4.45
C ARG A 77 -4.87 6.97 -3.36
N LEU A 78 -4.30 7.25 -2.17
CA LEU A 78 -5.06 7.71 -1.01
C LEU A 78 -5.54 9.17 -1.12
N THR A 79 -4.93 9.98 -1.98
CA THR A 79 -5.28 11.40 -2.14
C THR A 79 -6.52 11.64 -3.02
N ILE A 80 -6.91 10.68 -3.86
CA ILE A 80 -8.05 10.80 -4.78
C ILE A 80 -9.39 10.69 -4.06
N LEU A 81 -9.47 9.89 -3.00
CA LEU A 81 -10.71 9.77 -2.23
C LEU A 81 -10.71 10.81 -1.12
N GLN A 82 -11.74 11.66 -1.11
CA GLN A 82 -11.89 12.70 -0.10
C GLN A 82 -11.88 12.12 1.34
N ASN A 83 -12.45 10.92 1.52
CA ASN A 83 -12.52 10.23 2.81
C ASN A 83 -11.17 9.67 3.28
N THR A 84 -10.26 9.31 2.35
CA THR A 84 -8.95 8.73 2.71
C THR A 84 -7.84 9.77 2.82
N LYS A 85 -8.13 11.05 2.56
CA LYS A 85 -7.17 12.15 2.81
C LYS A 85 -6.73 12.24 4.27
N GLN A 86 -7.60 11.90 5.22
CA GLN A 86 -7.24 11.82 6.64
C GLN A 86 -6.31 10.64 6.95
N VAL A 87 -6.38 9.57 6.15
CA VAL A 87 -5.42 8.46 6.22
C VAL A 87 -4.07 8.90 5.64
N PHE A 88 -4.08 9.72 4.60
CA PHE A 88 -2.86 10.30 4.05
C PHE A 88 -2.10 11.15 5.08
N SER A 89 -2.78 12.00 5.85
CA SER A 89 -2.15 12.82 6.91
C SER A 89 -1.60 12.01 8.09
N PHE A 90 -1.74 10.68 8.09
CA PHE A 90 -1.05 9.81 9.05
C PHE A 90 0.31 9.34 8.52
N PHE A 91 0.49 9.27 7.20
CA PHE A 91 1.75 8.84 6.58
C PHE A 91 2.81 9.95 6.51
N PHE A 92 2.42 11.21 6.76
CA PHE A 92 3.27 12.41 6.85
C PHE A 92 3.08 13.07 8.21
#